data_AF-A0A379EGI8-F1
#
_entry.id   AF-A0A379EGI8-F1
#
_cell.length_a   1.000
_cell.length_b   1.000
_cell.length_c   1.000
_cell.angle_alpha   90.00
_cell.angle_beta   90.00
_cell.angle_gamma   90.00
#
_symmetry.space_group_name_H-M   'P 1'
#
loop_
_entity.id
_entity.type
_entity.pdbx_description
1 polymer ?
#
loop_
_entity_poly.entity_id
_entity_poly.type
_entity_poly.pdbx_seq_one_letter_code
_entity_poly.pdbx_strand_id
1 'polypeptide(L)'
;MEQYEIPSIDLVIVDLYPFEQTVASGASDADIIEKIDIGGISLIRAGAKNFNDVIIVPSKAEYPVLLQLLNTQGAQSELEDRKMFAERAFGVSSQYDTAIHQWFSK
;
A
#
# COMPACT_ATOMS: atom_id res chain seq x y z
N MET A 1 -16.63 -10.72 -13.80
CA MET A 1 -16.94 -10.50 -12.38
C MET A 1 -18.26 -11.19 -12.05
N GLU A 2 -19.35 -10.86 -12.75
CA GLU A 2 -20.70 -11.44 -12.52
C GLU A 2 -20.75 -12.98 -12.62
N GLN A 3 -20.13 -13.59 -13.64
CA GLN A 3 -20.05 -15.06 -13.77
C GLN A 3 -19.40 -15.75 -12.55
N TYR A 4 -18.49 -15.05 -11.86
CA TYR A 4 -17.74 -15.59 -10.72
C TYR A 4 -18.19 -15.00 -9.38
N GLU A 5 -19.26 -14.21 -9.38
CA GLU A 5 -19.81 -13.55 -8.19
C GLU A 5 -18.78 -12.72 -7.39
N ILE A 6 -17.81 -12.12 -8.09
CA ILE A 6 -16.76 -11.30 -7.45
C ILE A 6 -17.26 -9.86 -7.34
N PRO A 7 -17.41 -9.30 -6.12
CA PRO A 7 -17.82 -7.92 -5.95
C PRO A 7 -16.70 -6.94 -6.31
N SER A 8 -17.09 -5.72 -6.66
CA SER A 8 -16.15 -4.60 -6.78
C SER A 8 -15.58 -4.19 -5.42
N ILE A 9 -14.38 -3.63 -5.43
CA ILE A 9 -13.69 -3.12 -4.24
C ILE A 9 -13.36 -1.65 -4.51
N ASP A 10 -13.96 -0.75 -3.74
CA ASP A 10 -13.78 0.70 -3.93
C ASP A 10 -12.62 1.27 -3.09
N LEU A 11 -12.28 0.59 -1.99
CA LEU A 11 -11.24 1.01 -1.04
C LEU A 11 -10.40 -0.19 -0.62
N VAL A 12 -9.08 -0.07 -0.79
CA VAL A 12 -8.09 -1.00 -0.26
C VAL A 12 -7.27 -0.27 0.78
N ILE A 13 -7.21 -0.82 1.99
CA ILE A 13 -6.32 -0.35 3.06
C ILE A 13 -5.38 -1.50 3.40
N VAL A 14 -4.07 -1.27 3.23
CA VAL A 14 -3.04 -2.25 3.54
C VAL A 14 -1.83 -1.51 4.09
N ASP A 15 -1.14 -2.10 5.05
CA ASP A 15 0.15 -1.63 5.56
C ASP A 15 1.15 -2.76 5.40
N LEU A 16 2.42 -2.44 5.17
CA LEU A 16 3.47 -3.44 5.00
C LEU A 16 4.10 -3.80 6.35
N TYR A 17 4.66 -5.00 6.46
CA TYR A 17 5.53 -5.32 7.60
C TYR A 17 6.70 -4.32 7.67
N PRO A 18 7.11 -3.88 8.87
CA PRO A 18 8.15 -2.86 9.03
C PRO A 18 9.56 -3.45 8.81
N PHE A 19 9.88 -3.79 7.55
CA PHE A 19 11.12 -4.48 7.16
C PHE A 19 12.37 -3.78 7.69
N GLU A 20 12.48 -2.46 7.51
CA GLU A 20 13.62 -1.67 8.00
C GLU A 20 13.79 -1.75 9.53
N GLN A 21 12.68 -1.84 10.28
CA GLN A 21 12.73 -2.01 11.74
C GLN A 21 13.20 -3.41 12.12
N THR A 22 12.80 -4.45 11.37
CA THR A 22 13.30 -5.82 11.56
C THR A 22 14.80 -5.93 11.29
N VAL A 23 15.30 -5.25 10.25
CA VAL A 23 16.76 -5.17 9.99
C VAL A 23 17.47 -4.45 11.14
N ALA A 24 16.92 -3.31 11.59
CA ALA A 24 17.51 -2.51 12.67
C ALA A 24 17.49 -3.22 14.03
N SER A 25 16.57 -4.16 14.26
CA SER A 25 16.54 -4.94 15.51
C SER A 25 17.64 -5.99 15.62
N GLY A 26 18.43 -6.22 14.56
CA GLY A 26 19.47 -7.25 14.53
C GLY A 26 18.89 -8.67 14.46
N ALA A 27 17.72 -8.83 13.84
CA ALA A 27 17.12 -10.13 13.60
C ALA A 27 18.01 -11.00 12.69
N SER A 28 17.81 -12.32 12.71
CA SER A 28 18.57 -13.20 11.83
C SER A 28 18.18 -12.99 10.36
N ASP A 29 19.06 -13.35 9.42
CA ASP A 29 18.75 -13.25 7.99
C ASP A 29 17.49 -14.03 7.61
N ALA A 30 17.27 -15.19 8.24
CA ALA A 30 16.07 -15.99 8.04
C ALA A 30 14.81 -15.23 8.47
N ASP A 31 14.84 -14.60 9.64
CA ASP A 31 13.72 -13.79 10.15
C ASP A 31 13.48 -12.57 9.25
N ILE A 32 14.54 -11.92 8.76
CA ILE A 32 14.44 -10.75 7.86
C ILE A 32 13.78 -11.16 6.54
N ILE A 33 14.20 -12.28 5.94
CA ILE A 33 13.62 -12.82 4.69
C ILE A 33 12.14 -13.15 4.89
N GLU A 34 11.77 -13.76 6.02
CA GLU A 34 10.37 -14.09 6.33
C GLU A 34 9.47 -12.85 6.48
N LYS A 35 10.06 -11.67 6.74
CA LYS A 35 9.32 -10.39 6.84
C LYS A 35 9.20 -9.63 5.52
N ILE A 36 9.69 -10.17 4.40
CA ILE A 36 9.44 -9.60 3.08
C ILE A 36 7.98 -9.87 2.67
N ASP A 37 7.21 -8.80 2.53
CA ASP A 37 5.79 -8.87 2.22
C ASP A 37 5.53 -8.88 0.71
N ILE A 38 5.03 -10.01 0.22
CA ILE A 38 4.64 -10.17 -1.18
C ILE A 38 3.17 -9.78 -1.40
N GLY A 39 2.30 -10.11 -0.45
CA GLY A 39 0.86 -9.91 -0.58
C GLY A 39 0.46 -8.45 -0.46
N GLY A 40 1.00 -7.76 0.55
CA GLY A 40 0.79 -6.33 0.77
C GLY A 40 1.25 -5.49 -0.42
N ILE A 41 2.46 -5.74 -0.94
CA ILE A 41 2.96 -5.05 -2.15
C ILE A 41 2.08 -5.32 -3.36
N SER A 42 1.60 -6.56 -3.53
CA SER A 42 0.70 -6.91 -4.63
C SER A 42 -0.61 -6.10 -4.56
N LEU A 43 -1.22 -5.99 -3.37
CA LEU A 43 -2.45 -5.23 -3.15
C LEU A 43 -2.24 -3.72 -3.35
N ILE A 44 -1.15 -3.15 -2.81
CA ILE A 44 -0.79 -1.73 -2.99
C ILE A 44 -0.68 -1.40 -4.47
N ARG A 45 0.09 -2.20 -5.22
CA ARG A 45 0.32 -1.95 -6.65
C ARG A 45 -0.93 -2.18 -7.49
N ALA A 46 -1.75 -3.17 -7.15
CA ALA A 46 -3.02 -3.42 -7.83
C ALA A 46 -4.01 -2.26 -7.64
N GLY A 47 -4.20 -1.80 -6.40
CA GLY A 47 -5.05 -0.65 -6.08
C GLY A 47 -4.55 0.63 -6.73
N ALA A 48 -3.25 0.92 -6.63
CA ALA A 48 -2.65 2.11 -7.24
C ALA A 48 -2.76 2.12 -8.77
N LYS A 49 -2.57 0.97 -9.43
CA LYS A 49 -2.79 0.86 -10.88
C LYS A 49 -4.25 1.13 -11.25
N ASN A 50 -5.19 0.67 -10.43
CA ASN A 50 -6.63 0.77 -10.71
C ASN A 50 -7.29 2.03 -10.11
N PHE A 51 -6.53 3.13 -9.99
CA PHE A 51 -7.00 4.38 -9.37
C PHE A 51 -8.20 5.03 -10.07
N ASN A 52 -8.55 4.62 -11.28
CA ASN A 52 -9.80 5.08 -11.90
C ASN A 52 -11.02 4.72 -11.06
N ASP A 53 -10.97 3.60 -10.32
CA ASP A 53 -12.11 3.06 -9.56
C ASP A 53 -11.79 2.82 -8.08
N VAL A 54 -10.51 2.75 -7.68
CA VAL A 54 -10.07 2.32 -6.34
C VAL A 54 -9.31 3.43 -5.62
N ILE A 55 -9.67 3.68 -4.35
CA ILE A 55 -8.78 4.37 -3.41
C ILE A 55 -7.85 3.33 -2.76
N ILE A 56 -6.54 3.56 -2.84
CA ILE A 56 -5.53 2.76 -2.15
C ILE A 56 -4.91 3.55 -0.99
N VAL A 57 -5.01 2.99 0.21
CA VAL A 57 -4.31 3.50 1.40
C VAL A 57 -3.17 2.54 1.74
N PRO A 58 -1.92 2.88 1.39
CA PRO A 58 -0.75 2.01 1.51
C PRO A 58 -0.10 2.01 2.91
N SER A 59 -0.55 2.88 3.83
CA SER A 59 -0.03 2.95 5.19
C SER A 59 -0.96 3.74 6.12
N LYS A 60 -0.89 3.48 7.43
CA LYS A 60 -1.57 4.27 8.46
C LYS A 60 -1.25 5.76 8.44
N ALA A 61 -0.10 6.14 7.89
CA ALA A 61 0.29 7.54 7.72
C ALA A 61 -0.70 8.35 6.85
N GLU A 62 -1.50 7.66 6.05
CA GLU A 62 -2.47 8.24 5.12
C GLU A 62 -3.87 8.42 5.71
N TYR A 63 -4.13 7.89 6.90
CA TYR A 63 -5.43 8.01 7.55
C TYR A 63 -5.89 9.46 7.73
N PRO A 64 -5.04 10.44 8.08
CA PRO A 64 -5.46 11.84 8.13
C PRO A 64 -5.98 12.36 6.78
N VAL A 65 -5.35 11.95 5.67
CA VAL A 65 -5.74 12.35 4.31
C VAL A 65 -7.07 11.71 3.94
N LEU A 66 -7.23 10.39 4.18
CA LEU A 66 -8.50 9.70 3.94
C LEU A 66 -9.63 10.29 4.79
N LEU A 67 -9.37 10.57 6.06
CA LEU A 67 -10.37 11.14 6.96
C LEU A 67 -10.79 12.55 6.52
N GLN A 68 -9.85 13.36 6.02
CA GLN A 68 -10.18 14.66 5.44
C GLN A 68 -11.09 14.51 4.22
N LEU A 69 -10.78 13.58 3.31
CA LEU A 69 -11.63 13.29 2.14
C LEU A 69 -13.04 12.91 2.59
N LEU A 70 -13.16 11.94 3.50
CA LEU A 70 -14.44 11.45 4.02
C LEU A 70 -15.26 12.55 4.71
N ASN A 71 -14.61 13.42 5.48
CA ASN A 71 -15.30 14.50 6.20
C ASN A 71 -15.78 15.63 5.28
N THR A 72 -15.09 15.85 4.15
CA THR A 72 -15.39 16.95 3.23
C THR A 72 -16.29 16.55 2.08
N GLN A 73 -16.14 15.32 1.57
CA GLN A 73 -16.85 14.80 0.40
C GLN A 73 -17.76 13.60 0.71
N GLY A 74 -17.74 13.07 1.93
CA GLY A 74 -18.41 11.81 2.27
C GLY A 74 -17.69 10.60 1.66
N ALA A 75 -18.42 9.51 1.43
CA ALA A 75 -17.89 8.31 0.77
C ALA A 75 -17.83 8.49 -0.77
N GLN A 76 -17.36 9.64 -1.25
CA GLN A 76 -17.20 9.99 -2.65
C GLN A 76 -15.76 10.48 -2.88
N SER A 77 -15.27 10.33 -4.11
CA SER A 77 -13.95 10.81 -4.50
C SER A 77 -13.93 11.22 -5.96
N GLU A 78 -13.10 12.20 -6.26
CA GLU A 78 -12.81 12.59 -7.63
C GLU A 78 -11.59 11.83 -8.16
N LEU A 79 -11.37 11.89 -9.47
CA LEU A 79 -10.25 11.20 -10.11
C LEU A 79 -8.90 11.69 -9.56
N GLU A 80 -8.79 12.99 -9.26
CA GLU A 80 -7.60 13.61 -8.67
C GLU A 80 -7.28 13.05 -7.28
N ASP A 81 -8.30 12.81 -6.44
CA ASP A 81 -8.12 12.22 -5.10
C ASP A 81 -7.52 10.81 -5.22
N ARG A 82 -8.12 9.98 -6.08
CA ARG A 82 -7.66 8.60 -6.28
C ARG A 82 -6.25 8.56 -6.89
N LYS A 83 -5.95 9.47 -7.83
CA LYS A 83 -4.62 9.60 -8.42
C LYS A 83 -3.57 10.02 -7.39
N MET A 84 -3.91 10.91 -6.45
CA MET A 84 -3.04 11.27 -5.33
C MET A 84 -2.74 10.07 -4.44
N PHE A 85 -3.78 9.30 -4.06
CA PHE A 85 -3.58 8.06 -3.29
C PHE A 85 -2.70 7.04 -4.02
N ALA A 86 -2.87 6.90 -5.34
CA ALA A 86 -2.06 6.01 -6.17
C ALA A 86 -0.59 6.44 -6.26
N GLU A 87 -0.31 7.73 -6.41
CA GLU A 87 1.06 8.26 -6.39
C GLU A 87 1.77 7.92 -5.07
N ARG A 88 1.09 8.17 -3.95
CA ARG A 88 1.61 7.88 -2.60
C ARG A 88 1.81 6.38 -2.38
N ALA A 89 0.90 5.55 -2.88
CA ALA A 89 1.01 4.09 -2.87
C ALA A 89 2.22 3.57 -3.66
N PHE A 90 2.47 4.10 -4.86
CA PHE A 90 3.69 3.75 -5.59
C PHE A 90 4.95 4.23 -4.88
N GLY A 91 4.91 5.38 -4.21
CA GLY A 91 5.96 5.86 -3.32
C GLY A 91 6.31 4.87 -2.20
N VAL A 92 5.30 4.38 -1.47
CA VAL A 92 5.47 3.37 -0.40
C VAL A 92 6.08 2.09 -0.96
N SER A 93 5.55 1.55 -2.07
CA SER A 93 6.10 0.32 -2.66
C SER A 93 7.55 0.48 -3.14
N SER A 94 7.88 1.65 -3.72
CA SER A 94 9.24 1.92 -4.21
C SER A 94 10.25 2.03 -3.06
N GLN A 95 9.86 2.68 -1.96
CA GLN A 95 10.69 2.77 -0.76
C GLN A 95 10.92 1.38 -0.13
N TYR A 96 9.87 0.55 -0.07
CA TYR A 96 9.97 -0.80 0.47
C TYR A 96 10.94 -1.68 -0.32
N ASP A 97 10.80 -1.72 -1.65
CA ASP A 97 11.70 -2.49 -2.53
C ASP A 97 13.14 -1.95 -2.47
N THR A 98 13.31 -0.64 -2.31
CA THR A 98 14.63 -0.02 -2.12
C THR A 98 15.30 -0.52 -0.84
N ALA A 99 14.57 -0.59 0.27
CA ALA A 99 15.09 -1.08 1.54
C ALA A 99 15.51 -2.55 1.45
N ILE A 100 14.71 -3.39 0.78
CA ILE A 100 15.05 -4.80 0.52
C ILE A 100 16.31 -4.90 -0.33
N HIS A 101 16.38 -4.16 -1.44
CA HIS A 101 17.54 -4.15 -2.33
C HIS A 101 18.82 -3.74 -1.59
N GLN A 102 18.75 -2.69 -0.76
CA GLN A 102 19.88 -2.23 0.05
C GLN A 102 20.34 -3.29 1.04
N TRP A 103 19.41 -4.07 1.64
CA TRP A 103 19.79 -5.16 2.54
C TRP A 103 20.56 -6.27 1.81
N PHE A 104 20.09 -6.70 0.63
CA PHE A 104 20.78 -7.71 -0.19
C PHE A 104 22.11 -7.23 -0.80
N SER A 105 22.29 -5.92 -0.99
CA SER A 105 23.47 -5.35 -1.66
C SER A 105 24.60 -4.97 -0.70
N LYS A 106 24.48 -5.32 0.58
CA LYS A 106 25.54 -5.14 1.58
C LYS A 106 26.66 -6.17 1.45
#